data_AF-A0A2T6EB27-F1
#
_entry.id   AF-A0A2T6EB27-F1
#
_cell.length_a   1.000
_cell.length_b   1.000
_cell.length_c   1.000
_cell.angle_alpha   90.00
_cell.angle_beta   90.00
_cell.angle_gamma   90.00
#
_symmetry.space_group_name_H-M   'P 1'
#
loop_
_entity.id
_entity.type
_entity.pdbx_description
1 polymer ?
#
loop_
_entity_poly.entity_id
_entity_poly.type
_entity_poly.pdbx_seq_one_letter_code
_entity_poly.pdbx_strand_id
1 'polypeptide(L)'
;MNWSFLKKTVGKVAPVAGSLLGGPAGGAVGGLIASALGVEATPDAVANAIESDPDAVLKLRQVETNHAEQMQRLQLEAETARLSQVNQTMRAEAAASDPFVRRWRPMFGYAVALTWVVQASAIAYAMVAAPNNAANIINAVTALTPMWGIALAVLGINVSKRSQDKQVAAGQQPSSILNLLKR
;
A
#
# COMPACT_ATOMS: atom_id res chain seq x y z
N MET A 1 26.82 3.43 -3.42
CA MET A 1 25.59 3.73 -2.64
C MET A 1 24.35 3.18 -3.34
N ASN A 2 23.15 3.28 -2.74
CA ASN A 2 21.87 2.81 -3.30
C ASN A 2 21.01 4.00 -3.76
N TRP A 3 20.33 3.87 -4.91
CA TRP A 3 19.42 4.87 -5.50
C TRP A 3 18.33 5.38 -4.54
N SER A 4 17.97 4.58 -3.53
CA SER A 4 16.97 4.92 -2.52
C SER A 4 17.28 6.19 -1.72
N PHE A 5 18.55 6.58 -1.59
CA PHE A 5 18.94 7.81 -0.90
C PHE A 5 18.42 9.06 -1.60
N LEU A 6 18.42 9.05 -2.94
CA LEU A 6 18.00 10.18 -3.76
C LEU A 6 16.48 10.38 -3.82
N LYS A 7 15.70 9.37 -3.41
CA LYS A 7 14.23 9.40 -3.43
C LYS A 7 13.64 10.68 -2.82
N LYS A 8 14.15 11.11 -1.67
CA LYS A 8 13.60 12.30 -0.96
C LYS A 8 13.94 13.59 -1.70
N THR A 9 15.17 13.73 -2.18
CA THR A 9 15.65 14.93 -2.87
C THR A 9 14.98 15.05 -4.23
N VAL A 10 15.04 13.99 -5.04
CA VAL A 10 14.38 13.94 -6.34
C VAL A 10 12.87 14.03 -6.18
N GLY A 11 12.25 13.33 -5.21
CA GLY A 11 10.80 13.31 -5.00
C GLY A 11 10.15 14.65 -4.66
N LYS A 12 10.90 15.65 -4.15
CA LYS A 12 10.39 17.01 -3.96
C LYS A 12 10.10 17.74 -5.28
N VAL A 13 10.88 17.40 -6.31
CA VAL A 13 10.90 18.07 -7.61
C VAL A 13 10.30 17.17 -8.68
N ALA A 14 10.50 15.88 -8.63
CA ALA A 14 10.02 14.90 -9.58
C ALA A 14 9.39 13.75 -8.75
N PRO A 15 8.11 13.90 -8.33
CA PRO A 15 7.45 12.94 -7.45
C PRO A 15 7.42 11.50 -7.98
N VAL A 16 7.13 11.32 -9.27
CA VAL A 16 7.04 9.99 -9.88
C VAL A 16 8.45 9.38 -9.96
N ALA A 17 9.42 10.13 -10.47
CA ALA A 17 10.80 9.67 -10.58
C ALA A 17 11.39 9.33 -9.19
N GLY A 18 11.14 10.18 -8.19
CA GLY A 18 11.57 9.94 -6.80
C GLY A 18 10.94 8.69 -6.19
N SER A 19 9.65 8.43 -6.47
CA SER A 19 8.97 7.23 -5.99
C SER A 19 9.61 5.95 -6.53
N LEU A 20 9.95 5.95 -7.83
CA LEU A 20 10.53 4.81 -8.54
C LEU A 20 12.01 4.60 -8.22
N LEU A 21 12.77 5.67 -7.98
CA LEU A 21 14.17 5.63 -7.55
C LEU A 21 14.38 4.79 -6.28
N GLY A 22 13.44 4.86 -5.33
CA GLY A 22 13.49 4.06 -4.11
C GLY A 22 12.84 2.68 -4.22
N GLY A 23 12.38 2.30 -5.42
CA GLY A 23 11.73 1.03 -5.71
C GLY A 23 12.59 0.10 -6.56
N PRO A 24 12.04 -1.06 -6.99
CA PRO A 24 12.76 -2.02 -7.82
C PRO A 24 13.14 -1.48 -9.20
N ALA A 25 12.47 -0.43 -9.68
CA ALA A 25 12.81 0.28 -10.91
C ALA A 25 13.92 1.35 -10.73
N GLY A 26 14.52 1.45 -9.54
CA GLY A 26 15.40 2.56 -9.19
C GLY A 26 16.66 2.68 -10.05
N GLY A 27 17.23 1.56 -10.49
CA GLY A 27 18.36 1.58 -11.44
C GLY A 27 17.99 2.12 -12.82
N ALA A 28 16.80 1.77 -13.33
CA ALA A 28 16.33 2.25 -14.62
C ALA A 28 16.05 3.77 -14.60
N VAL A 29 15.36 4.25 -13.57
CA VAL A 29 15.08 5.69 -13.40
C VAL A 29 16.35 6.47 -13.07
N GLY A 30 17.26 5.90 -12.28
CA GLY A 30 18.57 6.45 -12.02
C GLY A 30 19.40 6.65 -13.29
N GLY A 31 19.35 5.70 -14.22
CA GLY A 31 19.99 5.81 -15.53
C GLY A 31 19.38 6.92 -16.40
N LEU A 32 18.06 7.07 -16.42
CA LEU A 32 17.39 8.17 -17.14
C LEU A 32 17.80 9.55 -16.59
N ILE A 33 17.86 9.67 -15.26
CA ILE A 33 18.30 10.91 -14.60
C ILE A 33 19.77 11.19 -14.88
N ALA A 34 20.64 10.19 -14.76
CA ALA A 34 22.06 10.33 -15.05
C ALA A 34 22.31 10.78 -16.49
N SER A 35 21.59 10.18 -17.45
CA SER A 35 21.65 10.56 -18.86
C SER A 35 21.22 12.01 -19.10
N ALA A 36 20.21 12.50 -18.38
CA ALA A 36 19.74 13.88 -18.52
C ALA A 36 20.67 14.90 -17.84
N LEU A 37 21.34 14.50 -16.76
CA LEU A 37 22.34 15.31 -16.07
C LEU A 37 23.72 15.25 -16.74
N GLY A 38 23.94 14.30 -17.67
CA GLY A 38 25.21 14.12 -18.37
C GLY A 38 26.31 13.52 -17.49
N VAL A 39 25.93 12.74 -16.48
CA VAL A 39 26.86 12.12 -15.52
C VAL A 39 26.81 10.61 -15.59
N GLU A 40 27.76 9.96 -14.92
CA GLU A 40 27.77 8.51 -14.79
C GLU A 40 26.47 8.00 -14.14
N ALA A 41 25.97 6.85 -14.58
CA ALA A 41 24.78 6.20 -14.04
C ALA A 41 25.04 5.53 -12.68
N THR A 42 25.62 6.29 -11.76
CA THR A 42 25.86 5.90 -10.37
C THR A 42 25.11 6.84 -9.43
N PRO A 43 24.61 6.34 -8.28
CA PRO A 43 23.92 7.18 -7.31
C PRO A 43 24.76 8.37 -6.83
N ASP A 44 26.08 8.20 -6.75
CA ASP A 44 27.01 9.19 -6.20
C ASP A 44 27.26 10.32 -7.22
N ALA A 45 27.45 9.98 -8.50
CA ALA A 45 27.59 10.97 -9.56
C ALA A 45 26.31 11.80 -9.74
N VAL A 46 25.13 11.16 -9.66
CA VAL A 46 23.84 11.85 -9.72
C VAL A 46 23.61 12.73 -8.48
N ALA A 47 23.96 12.25 -7.29
CA ALA A 47 23.87 13.05 -6.06
C ALA A 47 24.69 14.34 -6.17
N ASN A 48 25.96 14.20 -6.55
CA ASN A 48 26.87 15.33 -6.72
C ASN A 48 26.36 16.30 -7.78
N ALA A 49 25.87 15.79 -8.92
CA ALA A 49 25.32 16.63 -9.99
C ALA A 49 24.11 17.45 -9.53
N ILE A 50 23.21 16.84 -8.75
CA ILE A 50 22.03 17.52 -8.19
C ILE A 50 22.43 18.61 -7.18
N GLU A 51 23.49 18.39 -6.41
CA GLU A 51 23.98 19.37 -5.43
C GLU A 51 24.78 20.51 -6.07
N SER A 52 25.56 20.21 -7.12
CA SER A 52 26.45 21.18 -7.76
C SER A 52 25.78 22.04 -8.84
N ASP A 53 24.71 21.56 -9.46
CA ASP A 53 24.05 22.21 -10.60
C ASP A 53 22.64 22.71 -10.21
N PRO A 54 22.43 24.03 -10.07
CA PRO A 54 21.09 24.61 -9.84
C PRO A 54 20.07 24.25 -10.94
N ASP A 55 20.53 24.04 -12.18
CA ASP A 55 19.67 23.65 -13.31
C ASP A 55 19.28 22.16 -13.27
N ALA A 56 19.89 21.35 -12.41
CA ALA A 56 19.52 19.95 -12.22
C ALA A 56 18.04 19.82 -11.84
N VAL A 57 17.48 20.78 -11.11
CA VAL A 57 16.05 20.81 -10.74
C VAL A 57 15.16 20.85 -11.98
N LEU A 58 15.49 21.70 -12.96
CA LEU A 58 14.75 21.81 -14.21
C LEU A 58 14.90 20.55 -15.06
N LYS A 59 16.12 20.00 -15.16
CA LYS A 59 16.40 18.74 -15.86
C LYS A 59 15.62 17.57 -15.25
N LEU A 60 15.54 17.48 -13.91
CA LEU A 60 14.75 16.45 -13.22
C LEU A 60 13.25 16.56 -13.52
N ARG A 61 12.68 17.78 -13.52
CA ARG A 61 11.30 18.00 -13.96
C ARG A 61 11.10 17.57 -15.41
N GLN A 62 12.03 17.91 -16.28
CA GLN A 62 11.97 17.57 -17.71
C GLN A 62 12.06 16.06 -17.96
N VAL A 63 12.89 15.34 -17.20
CA VAL A 63 12.93 13.87 -17.23
C VAL A 63 11.59 13.31 -16.82
N GLU A 64 10.98 13.86 -15.75
CA GLU A 64 9.68 13.39 -15.30
C GLU A 64 8.59 13.55 -16.38
N THR A 65 8.54 14.72 -17.03
CA THR A 65 7.55 15.00 -18.07
C THR A 65 7.82 14.21 -19.35
N ASN A 66 9.07 14.14 -19.81
CA ASN A 66 9.43 13.46 -21.06
C ASN A 66 9.25 11.94 -20.97
N HIS A 67 9.43 11.36 -19.78
CA HIS A 67 9.32 9.92 -19.55
C HIS A 67 8.08 9.54 -18.75
N ALA A 68 7.08 10.42 -18.64
CA ALA A 68 5.89 10.21 -17.79
C ALA A 68 5.22 8.86 -18.06
N GLU A 69 4.96 8.53 -19.33
CA GLU A 69 4.35 7.25 -19.73
C GLU A 69 5.24 6.05 -19.39
N GLN A 70 6.55 6.16 -19.64
CA GLN A 70 7.51 5.10 -19.34
C GLN A 70 7.61 4.85 -17.83
N MET A 71 7.64 5.91 -17.02
CA MET A 71 7.65 5.80 -15.57
C MET A 71 6.34 5.25 -15.02
N GLN A 72 5.19 5.68 -15.55
CA GLN A 72 3.91 5.10 -15.19
C GLN A 72 3.87 3.60 -15.51
N ARG A 73 4.39 3.19 -16.66
CA ARG A 73 4.53 1.78 -17.03
C ARG A 73 5.43 1.03 -16.04
N LEU A 74 6.61 1.55 -15.72
CA LEU A 74 7.52 0.95 -14.73
C LEU A 74 6.85 0.83 -13.35
N GLN A 75 6.06 1.82 -12.94
CA GLN A 75 5.32 1.80 -11.69
C GLN A 75 4.26 0.69 -11.69
N LEU A 76 3.50 0.58 -12.77
CA LEU A 76 2.48 -0.46 -12.93
C LEU A 76 3.10 -1.86 -12.98
N GLU A 77 4.21 -2.04 -13.68
CA GLU A 77 4.95 -3.31 -13.74
C GLU A 77 5.48 -3.69 -12.35
N ALA A 78 6.08 -2.74 -11.63
CA ALA A 78 6.56 -2.96 -10.27
C ALA A 78 5.43 -3.34 -9.29
N GLU A 79 4.30 -2.61 -9.33
CA GLU A 79 3.14 -2.93 -8.49
C GLU A 79 2.49 -4.26 -8.88
N THR A 80 2.43 -4.58 -10.18
CA THR A 80 1.92 -5.87 -10.66
C THR A 80 2.80 -7.02 -10.18
N ALA A 81 4.12 -6.88 -10.28
CA ALA A 81 5.07 -7.87 -9.80
C ALA A 81 4.94 -8.07 -8.27
N ARG A 82 4.85 -6.98 -7.52
CA ARG A 82 4.64 -7.01 -6.07
C ARG A 82 3.32 -7.70 -5.70
N LEU A 83 2.20 -7.32 -6.34
CA LEU A 83 0.90 -7.94 -6.11
C LEU A 83 0.91 -9.42 -6.48
N SER A 84 1.60 -9.80 -7.56
CA SER A 84 1.76 -11.20 -7.96
C SER A 84 2.51 -12.01 -6.88
N GLN A 85 3.62 -11.49 -6.37
CA GLN A 85 4.37 -12.12 -5.28
C GLN A 85 3.52 -12.25 -4.00
N VAL A 86 2.80 -11.21 -3.61
CA VAL A 86 1.87 -11.25 -2.47
C VAL A 86 0.78 -12.31 -2.72
N ASN A 87 0.14 -12.33 -3.88
CA ASN A 87 -0.87 -13.34 -4.20
C ASN A 87 -0.29 -14.77 -4.20
N GLN A 88 0.96 -14.94 -4.60
CA GLN A 88 1.66 -16.22 -4.52
C GLN A 88 1.85 -16.66 -3.07
N THR A 89 2.35 -15.80 -2.19
CA THR A 89 2.51 -16.14 -0.76
C THR A 89 1.14 -16.38 -0.12
N MET A 90 0.11 -15.60 -0.46
CA MET A 90 -1.23 -15.80 0.04
C MET A 90 -1.82 -17.17 -0.34
N ARG A 91 -1.63 -17.60 -1.60
CA ARG A 91 -2.08 -18.93 -2.05
C ARG A 91 -1.28 -20.05 -1.38
N ALA A 92 0.02 -19.86 -1.17
CA ALA A 92 0.85 -20.82 -0.45
C ALA A 92 0.39 -20.97 1.02
N GLU A 93 0.07 -19.88 1.71
CA GLU A 93 -0.51 -19.91 3.06
C GLU A 93 -1.85 -20.64 3.10
N ALA A 94 -2.73 -20.39 2.12
CA ALA A 94 -4.04 -21.05 2.04
C ALA A 94 -3.92 -22.56 1.77
N ALA A 95 -2.89 -22.97 1.03
CA ALA A 95 -2.58 -24.37 0.75
C ALA A 95 -1.72 -25.05 1.83
N ALA A 96 -1.29 -24.31 2.86
CA ALA A 96 -0.45 -24.84 3.93
C ALA A 96 -1.16 -25.99 4.67
N SER A 97 -0.40 -27.03 5.02
CA SER A 97 -0.90 -28.18 5.78
C SER A 97 -1.29 -27.78 7.21
N ASP A 98 -0.51 -26.90 7.84
CA ASP A 98 -0.74 -26.37 9.18
C ASP A 98 -2.09 -25.63 9.27
N PRO A 99 -3.04 -26.12 10.09
CA PRO A 99 -4.32 -25.46 10.31
C PRO A 99 -4.22 -24.04 10.87
N PHE A 100 -3.22 -23.73 11.68
CA PHE A 100 -3.03 -22.40 12.26
C PHE A 100 -2.71 -21.38 11.18
N VAL A 101 -1.75 -21.69 10.30
CA VAL A 101 -1.38 -20.87 9.15
C VAL A 101 -2.55 -20.76 8.17
N ARG A 102 -3.22 -21.87 7.85
CA ARG A 102 -4.33 -21.83 6.87
C ARG A 102 -5.54 -21.01 7.35
N ARG A 103 -5.80 -20.98 8.67
CA ARG A 103 -7.02 -20.40 9.25
C ARG A 103 -6.82 -19.02 9.86
N TRP A 104 -5.61 -18.47 9.91
CA TRP A 104 -5.35 -17.20 10.62
C TRP A 104 -6.25 -16.05 10.13
N ARG A 105 -6.42 -15.88 8.80
CA ARG A 105 -7.25 -14.81 8.23
C ARG A 105 -8.73 -14.94 8.59
N PRO A 106 -9.38 -16.12 8.42
CA PRO A 106 -10.72 -16.35 8.93
C PRO A 106 -10.84 -16.16 10.45
N MET A 107 -9.86 -16.66 11.23
CA MET A 107 -9.87 -16.57 12.70
C MET A 107 -9.90 -15.12 13.18
N PHE A 108 -9.16 -14.22 12.52
CA PHE A 108 -9.23 -12.79 12.82
C PHE A 108 -10.66 -12.24 12.61
N GLY A 109 -11.32 -12.61 11.51
CA GLY A 109 -12.72 -12.23 11.25
C GLY A 109 -13.68 -12.71 12.34
N TYR A 110 -13.57 -13.98 12.74
CA TYR A 110 -14.40 -14.54 13.81
C TYR A 110 -14.12 -13.90 15.17
N ALA A 111 -12.85 -13.66 15.50
CA ALA A 111 -12.47 -13.01 16.75
C ALA A 111 -13.05 -11.59 16.84
N VAL A 112 -12.95 -10.81 15.76
CA VAL A 112 -13.52 -9.45 15.71
C VAL A 112 -15.05 -9.46 15.77
N ALA A 113 -15.71 -10.43 15.12
CA ALA A 113 -17.17 -10.59 15.23
C ALA A 113 -17.58 -10.95 16.67
N LEU A 114 -16.84 -11.84 17.32
CA LEU A 114 -17.08 -12.23 18.71
C LEU A 114 -16.90 -11.04 19.67
N THR A 115 -15.82 -10.28 19.53
CA THR A 115 -15.60 -9.09 20.38
C THR A 115 -16.70 -8.05 20.16
N TRP A 116 -17.21 -7.90 18.94
CA TRP A 116 -18.34 -7.03 18.66
C TRP A 116 -19.59 -7.45 19.42
N VAL A 117 -19.95 -8.74 19.38
CA VAL A 117 -21.11 -9.28 20.10
C VAL A 117 -20.94 -9.09 21.60
N VAL A 118 -19.78 -9.45 22.15
CA VAL A 118 -19.48 -9.30 23.59
C VAL A 118 -19.58 -7.83 24.00
N GLN A 119 -19.00 -6.92 23.22
CA GLN A 119 -19.03 -5.49 23.53
C GLN A 119 -20.45 -4.92 23.45
N ALA A 120 -21.22 -5.26 22.41
CA ALA A 120 -22.60 -4.82 22.28
C ALA A 120 -23.48 -5.33 23.44
N SER A 121 -23.33 -6.61 23.82
CA SER A 121 -24.03 -7.18 24.97
C SER A 121 -23.62 -6.53 26.29
N ALA A 122 -22.34 -6.25 26.49
CA ALA A 122 -21.85 -5.57 27.69
C ALA A 122 -22.37 -4.14 27.81
N ILE A 123 -22.42 -3.39 26.69
CA ILE A 123 -22.99 -2.04 26.65
C ILE A 123 -24.50 -2.10 26.95
N ALA A 124 -25.24 -2.99 26.29
CA ALA A 124 -26.68 -3.15 26.52
C ALA A 124 -26.98 -3.48 27.99
N TYR A 125 -26.23 -4.42 28.57
CA TYR A 125 -26.34 -4.76 29.99
C TYR A 125 -26.01 -3.56 30.88
N ALA A 126 -24.91 -2.83 30.64
CA ALA A 126 -24.52 -1.68 31.43
C ALA A 126 -25.55 -0.54 31.39
N MET A 127 -26.19 -0.32 30.24
CA MET A 127 -27.26 0.67 30.08
C MET A 127 -28.50 0.32 30.91
N VAL A 128 -28.83 -0.98 31.05
CA VAL A 128 -29.95 -1.45 31.87
C VAL A 128 -29.60 -1.47 33.35
N ALA A 129 -28.40 -1.94 33.71
CA ALA A 129 -27.97 -2.10 35.09
C ALA A 129 -27.58 -0.78 35.78
N ALA A 130 -27.10 0.21 35.01
CA ALA A 130 -26.65 1.51 35.52
C ALA A 130 -27.11 2.67 34.61
N PRO A 131 -28.43 2.90 34.50
CA PRO A 131 -28.98 3.89 33.56
C PRO A 131 -28.51 5.33 33.85
N ASN A 132 -28.22 5.64 35.12
CA ASN A 132 -27.69 6.95 35.53
C ASN A 132 -26.30 7.25 34.92
N ASN A 133 -25.57 6.23 34.48
CA ASN A 133 -24.25 6.35 33.85
C ASN A 133 -24.31 6.32 32.32
N ALA A 134 -25.51 6.34 31.70
CA ALA A 134 -25.68 6.22 30.26
C ALA A 134 -24.81 7.20 29.45
N ALA A 135 -24.74 8.47 29.87
CA ALA A 135 -23.92 9.48 29.21
C ALA A 135 -22.41 9.11 29.23
N ASN A 136 -21.90 8.63 30.37
CA ASN A 136 -20.51 8.20 30.51
C ASN A 136 -20.22 6.96 29.65
N ILE A 137 -21.15 6.01 29.59
CA ILE A 137 -21.05 4.81 28.74
C ILE A 137 -20.97 5.21 27.27
N ILE A 138 -21.86 6.11 26.80
CA ILE A 138 -21.86 6.60 25.41
C ILE A 138 -20.54 7.31 25.06
N ASN A 139 -20.03 8.14 25.97
CA ASN A 139 -18.76 8.84 25.79
C ASN A 139 -17.58 7.85 25.68
N ALA A 140 -17.55 6.82 26.53
CA ALA A 140 -16.53 5.78 26.49
C ALA A 140 -16.59 4.97 25.18
N VAL A 141 -17.78 4.63 24.69
CA VAL A 141 -17.96 3.95 23.39
C VAL A 141 -17.44 4.83 22.25
N THR A 142 -17.77 6.12 22.27
CA THR A 142 -17.28 7.08 21.27
C THR A 142 -15.76 7.15 21.25
N ALA A 143 -15.12 7.19 22.42
CA ALA A 143 -13.67 7.21 22.55
C ALA A 143 -12.97 5.95 21.99
N LEU A 144 -13.66 4.79 21.94
CA LEU A 144 -13.13 3.55 21.38
C LEU A 144 -13.25 3.45 19.84
N THR A 145 -13.98 4.37 19.20
CA THR A 145 -14.23 4.36 17.73
C THR A 145 -12.96 4.31 16.88
N PRO A 146 -11.87 5.05 17.19
CA PRO A 146 -10.65 5.01 16.36
C PRO A 146 -10.00 3.62 16.30
N MET A 147 -10.00 2.90 17.43
CA MET A 147 -9.49 1.52 17.50
C MET A 147 -10.29 0.59 16.58
N TRP A 148 -11.61 0.73 16.57
CA TRP A 148 -12.51 -0.02 15.70
C TRP A 148 -12.33 0.34 14.22
N GLY A 149 -12.03 1.60 13.90
CA GLY A 149 -11.72 2.02 12.54
C GLY A 149 -10.55 1.24 11.93
N ILE A 150 -9.50 1.01 12.71
CA ILE A 150 -8.33 0.22 12.28
C ILE A 150 -8.72 -1.26 12.07
N ALA A 151 -9.42 -1.86 13.03
CA ALA A 151 -9.83 -3.27 12.95
C ALA A 151 -10.74 -3.54 11.73
N LEU A 152 -11.70 -2.64 11.48
CA LEU A 152 -12.62 -2.74 10.34
C LEU A 152 -11.90 -2.50 9.00
N ALA A 153 -10.90 -1.62 8.94
CA ALA A 153 -10.07 -1.45 7.75
C ALA A 153 -9.33 -2.75 7.38
N VAL A 154 -8.74 -3.43 8.37
CA VAL A 154 -8.08 -4.73 8.15
C VAL A 154 -9.08 -5.79 7.65
N LEU A 155 -10.27 -5.86 8.25
CA LEU A 155 -11.32 -6.76 7.77
C LEU A 155 -11.78 -6.42 6.36
N GLY A 156 -11.96 -5.15 6.03
CA GLY A 156 -12.34 -4.69 4.69
C GLY A 156 -11.34 -5.13 3.63
N ILE A 157 -10.03 -4.99 3.90
CA ILE A 157 -8.96 -5.46 3.01
C ILE A 157 -9.04 -6.99 2.86
N ASN A 158 -9.19 -7.72 3.96
CA ASN A 158 -9.26 -9.19 3.95
C ASN A 158 -10.46 -9.68 3.11
N VAL A 159 -11.66 -9.10 3.30
CA VAL A 159 -12.86 -9.42 2.53
C VAL A 159 -12.66 -9.10 1.05
N SER A 160 -12.08 -7.95 0.72
CA SER A 160 -11.80 -7.55 -0.66
C SER A 160 -10.87 -8.55 -1.35
N LYS A 161 -9.75 -8.92 -0.71
CA LYS A 161 -8.79 -9.89 -1.26
C LYS A 161 -9.37 -11.29 -1.40
N ARG A 162 -10.12 -11.76 -0.40
CA ARG A 162 -10.81 -13.06 -0.48
C ARG A 162 -11.85 -13.09 -1.62
N SER A 163 -12.54 -11.98 -1.87
CA SER A 163 -13.48 -11.88 -2.99
C SER A 163 -12.74 -11.90 -4.33
N GLN A 164 -11.59 -11.23 -4.46
CA GLN A 164 -10.73 -11.30 -5.64
C GLN A 164 -10.24 -12.73 -5.89
N ASP A 165 -9.79 -13.45 -4.86
CA ASP A 165 -9.36 -14.85 -4.99
C ASP A 165 -10.48 -15.75 -5.53
N LYS A 166 -11.72 -15.56 -5.06
CA LYS A 166 -12.90 -16.29 -5.55
C LYS A 166 -13.21 -15.95 -7.01
N GLN A 167 -13.10 -14.68 -7.40
CA GLN A 167 -13.30 -14.26 -8.79
C GLN A 167 -12.28 -14.91 -9.73
N VAL A 168 -11.00 -14.87 -9.35
CA VAL A 168 -9.91 -15.52 -10.10
C VAL A 168 -10.13 -17.03 -10.21
N ALA A 169 -10.52 -17.69 -9.12
CA ALA A 169 -10.85 -19.12 -9.14
C ALA A 169 -12.05 -19.46 -10.04
N ALA A 170 -12.99 -18.52 -10.19
CA ALA A 170 -14.13 -18.64 -11.12
C ALA A 170 -13.78 -18.25 -12.57
N GLY A 171 -12.51 -18.00 -12.89
CA GLY A 171 -12.06 -17.59 -14.23
C GLY A 171 -12.39 -16.13 -14.58
N GLN A 172 -12.86 -15.34 -13.62
CA GLN A 172 -13.15 -13.91 -13.83
C GLN A 172 -11.85 -13.12 -13.67
N GLN A 173 -11.65 -12.10 -14.51
CA GLN A 173 -10.61 -11.12 -14.26
C GLN A 173 -11.11 -10.13 -13.21
N PRO A 174 -10.47 -10.05 -12.02
CA PRO A 174 -10.89 -9.11 -10.99
C PRO A 174 -10.84 -7.69 -11.55
N SER A 175 -11.88 -6.91 -11.26
CA SER A 175 -11.97 -5.52 -11.74
C SER A 175 -10.82 -4.69 -11.18
N SER A 176 -9.85 -4.37 -12.03
CA SER A 176 -8.83 -3.38 -11.74
C SER A 176 -9.35 -2.00 -12.11
N ILE A 177 -8.92 -0.96 -11.38
CA ILE A 177 -9.18 0.45 -11.74
C ILE A 177 -8.71 0.72 -13.18
N LEU A 178 -7.69 0.02 -13.65
CA LEU A 178 -7.20 0.09 -15.03
C LEU A 178 -8.23 -0.41 -16.07
N ASN A 179 -9.12 -1.35 -15.71
CA ASN A 179 -10.17 -1.81 -16.62
C ASN A 179 -11.28 -0.76 -16.80
N LEU A 180 -11.41 0.17 -15.84
CA LEU A 180 -12.34 1.31 -15.95
C LEU A 180 -11.77 2.43 -16.82
N LEU A 181 -10.44 2.57 -16.88
CA LEU A 181 -9.76 3.60 -17.70
C LEU A 181 -9.55 3.18 -19.17
N LYS A 182 -9.77 1.89 -19.49
CA LYS A 182 -9.70 1.36 -20.86
C LYS A 182 -11.06 1.39 -21.60
N ARG A 183 -12.10 1.95 -20.99
CA ARG A 183 -13.41 2.21 -21.62
C ARG A 183 -13.54 3.68 -21.92
#